data_AF-A0AAN2TRM6-F1
#
_entry.id   AF-A0AAN2TRM6-F1
#
_cell.length_a   1.000
_cell.length_b   1.000
_cell.length_c   1.000
_cell.angle_alpha   90.00
_cell.angle_beta   90.00
_cell.angle_gamma   90.00
#
_symmetry.space_group_name_H-M   'P 1'
#
loop_
_entity.id
_entity.type
_entity.pdbx_description
1 polymer ?
#
loop_
_entity_poly.entity_id
_entity_poly.type
_entity_poly.pdbx_seq_one_letter_code
_entity_poly.pdbx_strand_id
1 'polypeptide(L)' 'MAWPLNAPQELDTIQNIYGIKVAIDSQIASTEEFTLDKEENKEGVGLFLIGGSNCC' A
#
# COMPACT_ATOMS: atom_id res chain seq x y z
N MET A 1 -0.08 -16.48 -0.49
CA MET A 1 0.65 -16.18 0.77
C MET A 1 0.48 -14.70 1.03
N ALA A 2 -0.17 -14.30 2.13
CA ALA A 2 -0.38 -12.90 2.44
C ALA A 2 0.94 -12.29 2.95
N TRP A 3 1.37 -11.16 2.38
CA TRP A 3 2.50 -10.38 2.88
C TRP A 3 2.20 -10.04 4.34
N PRO A 4 3.06 -10.38 5.31
CA PRO A 4 2.78 -10.07 6.70
C PRO A 4 2.68 -8.54 6.84
N LEU A 5 1.59 -8.09 7.47
CA LEU A 5 1.40 -6.69 7.87
C LEU A 5 2.42 -6.39 8.96
N ASN A 6 3.64 -6.09 8.55
CA ASN A 6 4.73 -5.77 9.45
C ASN A 6 4.46 -4.40 10.10
N ALA A 7 4.97 -4.22 11.32
CA ALA A 7 4.98 -2.91 11.94
C ALA A 7 5.80 -1.92 11.09
N PRO A 8 5.46 -0.62 11.13
CA PRO A 8 6.26 0.39 10.45
C PRO A 8 7.68 0.44 10.99
N GLN A 9 8.64 0.74 10.11
CA GLN A 9 10.03 1.00 10.45
C GLN A 9 10.25 2.46 10.84
N GLU A 10 11.39 2.75 11.46
CA GLU A 10 11.72 4.08 11.98
C GLU A 10 11.69 5.18 10.90
N LEU A 11 12.06 4.84 9.67
CA LEU A 11 12.14 5.77 8.54
C LEU A 11 10.90 5.73 7.64
N ASP A 12 9.85 5.00 8.02
CA ASP A 12 8.62 4.97 7.25
C ASP A 12 7.83 6.27 7.44
N THR A 13 7.27 6.77 6.34
CA THR A 13 6.25 7.80 6.39
C THR A 13 4.91 7.14 6.71
N ILE A 14 4.31 7.53 7.84
CA ILE A 14 3.01 7.00 8.26
C ILE A 14 1.91 7.90 7.74
N GLN A 15 1.02 7.34 6.92
CA GLN A 15 -0.21 7.99 6.49
C GLN A 15 -1.42 7.33 7.15
N ASN A 16 -2.42 8.14 7.49
CA ASN A 16 -3.69 7.65 8.02
C ASN A 16 -4.78 7.88 6.97
N ILE A 17 -5.25 6.79 6.37
CA ILE A 17 -6.20 6.81 5.26
C ILE A 17 -7.46 6.09 5.72
N TYR A 18 -8.55 6.84 5.89
CA TYR A 18 -9.85 6.30 6.37
C TYR A 18 -9.74 5.43 7.65
N GLY A 19 -8.83 5.78 8.57
CA GLY A 19 -8.61 5.05 9.82
C GLY A 19 -7.63 3.88 9.71
N ILE A 20 -7.05 3.63 8.53
CA ILE A 20 -6.01 2.64 8.28
C ILE A 20 -4.65 3.34 8.33
N LYS A 21 -3.74 2.83 9.17
CA LYS A 21 -2.34 3.27 9.16
C LYS A 21 -1.60 2.55 8.04
N VAL A 22 -1.06 3.33 7.11
CA VAL A 22 -0.23 2.86 5.99
C VAL A 22 1.19 3.34 6.22
N ALA A 23 2.14 2.40 6.23
CA ALA A 23 3.56 2.69 6.30
C ALA A 23 4.15 2.69 4.89
N ILE A 24 4.79 3.79 4.51
CA ILE A 24 5.41 3.97 3.20
C ILE A 24 6.90 4.18 3.42
N ASP A 25 7.72 3.34 2.79
CA ASP A 25 9.18 3.47 2.83
C ASP A 25 9.58 4.87 2.34
N SER A 26 10.47 5.55 3.07
CA SER A 26 10.90 6.92 2.73
C SER A 26 11.62 7.05 1.39
N GLN A 27 12.04 5.94 0.78
CA GLN A 27 12.64 5.93 -0.56
C GLN A 27 11.59 6.00 -1.67
N ILE A 28 10.30 5.81 -1.37
CA ILE A 28 9.22 5.97 -2.36
C ILE A 28 9.00 7.46 -2.62
N ALA A 29 9.28 7.89 -3.86
CA ALA A 29 9.26 9.30 -4.25
C ALA A 29 7.86 9.94 -4.20
N SER A 30 6.82 9.22 -4.62
CA SER A 30 5.43 9.67 -4.54
C SER A 30 4.47 8.48 -4.53
N THR A 31 3.31 8.66 -3.90
CA THR A 31 2.20 7.69 -3.86
C THR A 31 0.88 8.28 -4.36
N GLU A 32 0.90 9.50 -4.87
CA GLU A 32 -0.29 10.29 -5.22
C GLU A 32 -1.12 9.68 -6.37
N GLU A 33 -0.48 8.89 -7.23
CA GLU A 33 -1.11 8.23 -8.38
C GLU A 33 -1.52 6.76 -8.10
N PHE A 34 -1.38 6.29 -6.86
CA PHE A 34 -1.72 4.93 -6.49
C PHE A 34 -2.98 4.85 -5.64
N THR A 35 -3.76 3.79 -5.86
CA THR A 35 -4.92 3.41 -5.07
C THR A 35 -4.69 2.03 -4.45
N LEU A 36 -5.04 1.86 -3.18
CA LEU A 36 -5.00 0.56 -2.52
C LEU A 36 -6.42 0.04 -2.33
N ASP A 37 -6.77 -0.99 -3.09
CA ASP A 37 -8.09 -1.60 -3.10
C ASP A 37 -8.11 -2.93 -2.36
N LYS A 38 -9.24 -3.24 -1.73
CA LYS A 38 -9.51 -4.59 -1.22
C LYS A 38 -10.16 -5.38 -2.35
N GLU A 39 -9.53 -6.47 -2.77
CA GLU A 39 -10.12 -7.40 -3.74
C GLU A 39 -10.46 -8.74 -3.09
N GLU A 40 -11.60 -9.32 -3.48
CA GLU A 40 -12.04 -10.64 -3.09
C GLU A 40 -12.27 -11.49 -4.33
N ASN A 41 -11.55 -12.61 -4.43
CA ASN A 41 -11.65 -13.53 -5.55
C ASN A 41 -11.65 -14.99 -5.06
N LYS A 42 -11.59 -15.95 -5.99
CA LYS A 42 -11.66 -17.39 -5.68
C LYS A 42 -10.52 -17.89 -4.79
N GLU A 43 -9.42 -17.14 -4.68
CA GLU A 43 -8.26 -17.46 -3.85
C GLU A 43 -8.30 -16.79 -2.47
N GLY A 44 -9.29 -15.91 -2.22
CA GLY A 44 -9.52 -15.24 -0.94
C GLY A 44 -9.59 -13.73 -1.05
N VAL A 45 -9.37 -13.07 0.08
CA VAL A 45 -9.37 -11.60 0.22
C VAL A 45 -7.93 -11.08 0.30
N GLY A 46 -7.60 -10.04 -0.47
CA GLY A 46 -6.29 -9.40 -0.48
C GLY A 46 -6.35 -7.88 -0.68
N LEU A 47 -5.19 -7.25 -0.60
CA LEU A 47 -4.98 -5.85 -0.96
C LEU A 47 -4.31 -5.78 -2.33
N PHE A 48 -4.80 -4.90 -3.19
CA PHE A 48 -4.33 -4.67 -4.54
C PHE A 48 -3.91 -3.21 -4.70
N LEU A 49 -2.65 -3.00 -5.10
CA LEU A 49 -2.14 -1.67 -5.44
C LEU A 49 -2.38 -1.43 -6.93
N ILE A 50 -3.14 -0.38 -7.26
CA ILE A 50 -3.51 -0.02 -8.63
C ILE A 50 -2.99 1.39 -8.91
N GLY A 51 -2.46 1.61 -10.12
CA GLY A 51 -2.00 2.94 -10.54
C GLY A 51 -0.50 2.98 -10.80
N GLY A 52 0.04 4.20 -10.75
CA GLY A 52 1.33 4.52 -11.37
C GLY A 52 1.13 4.71 -12.87
N SER A 53 1.27 5.95 -13.33
CA SER A 53 1.34 6.20 -14.76
C SER A 53 2.48 5.35 -15.35
N ASN A 54 2.23 4.71 -16.49
CA ASN A 54 3.17 3.82 -17.18
C ASN A 54 4.31 4.62 -17.83
N CYS A 55 4.97 5.49 -17.06
CA CYS A 55 5.89 6.49 -17.55
C CYS A 55 7.32 6.18 -17.08
N CYS A 56 8.00 5.47 -17.98
CA CYS A 56 9.45 5.39 -18.18
C CYS A 56 10.31 4.76 -17.07
#